data_AF-A0A657B3Y8-F1
#
_entry.id   AF-A0A657B3Y8-F1
#
_cell.length_a   1.000
_cell.length_b   1.000
_cell.length_c   1.000
_cell.angle_alpha   90.00
_cell.angle_beta   90.00
_cell.angle_gamma   90.00
#
_symmetry.space_group_name_H-M   'P 1'
#
loop_
_entity.id
_entity.type
_entity.pdbx_description
1 polymer ?
#
loop_
_entity_poly.entity_id
_entity_poly.type
_entity_poly.pdbx_seq_one_letter_code
_entity_poly.pdbx_strand_id
1 'polypeptide(L)'
;SETAIGQMCIDVFGTGWGSFKIAHMSTGDKIGVEMFEFKNNETPKDFEYWKTSTFHFCVQDPDIEGLVAKIVEHGGKQRMPIREYYPGEKPYKMCYVEDPFGLIFEVYSHSYELTYSQGAY
;
A
#
# COMPACT_ATOMS: atom_id res chain seq x y z
N SER A 1 -16.61 3.97 1.30
CA SER A 1 -16.60 2.57 1.75
C SER A 1 -16.98 1.60 0.65
N GLU A 2 -17.80 1.98 -0.34
CA GLU A 2 -18.24 1.04 -1.40
C GLU A 2 -17.32 0.97 -2.64
N THR A 3 -16.33 1.85 -2.73
CA THR A 3 -15.31 1.78 -3.79
C THR A 3 -14.28 0.71 -3.47
N ALA A 4 -13.62 0.15 -4.49
CA ALA A 4 -12.54 -0.83 -4.30
C ALA A 4 -11.48 -0.30 -3.31
N ILE A 5 -11.10 0.97 -3.44
CA ILE A 5 -10.19 1.68 -2.53
C ILE A 5 -10.73 1.73 -1.11
N GLY A 6 -12.00 2.09 -0.95
CA GLY A 6 -12.64 2.14 0.36
C GLY A 6 -12.63 0.78 1.06
N GLN A 7 -12.83 -0.31 0.32
CA GLN A 7 -12.77 -1.66 0.86
C GLN A 7 -11.33 -2.05 1.23
N MET A 8 -10.33 -1.70 0.41
CA MET A 8 -8.91 -1.89 0.75
C MET A 8 -8.53 -1.16 2.04
N CYS A 9 -8.94 0.10 2.19
CA CYS A 9 -8.67 0.84 3.42
C CYS A 9 -9.34 0.21 4.65
N ILE A 10 -10.51 -0.41 4.51
CA ILE A 10 -11.16 -1.16 5.61
C ILE A 10 -10.36 -2.42 5.96
N ASP A 11 -9.87 -3.15 4.97
CA ASP A 11 -9.08 -4.36 5.21
C ASP A 11 -7.76 -4.04 5.93
N VAL A 12 -7.13 -2.91 5.59
CA VAL A 12 -5.81 -2.52 6.14
C VAL A 12 -5.93 -1.80 7.48
N PHE A 13 -6.81 -0.80 7.57
CA PHE A 13 -6.91 0.09 8.75
C PHE A 13 -8.06 -0.30 9.70
N GLY A 14 -8.87 -1.30 9.34
CA GLY A 14 -10.07 -1.67 10.08
C GLY A 14 -11.22 -0.67 9.91
N THR A 15 -12.32 -0.88 10.63
CA THR A 15 -13.42 0.10 10.66
C THR A 15 -13.05 1.31 11.51
N GLY A 16 -13.49 2.52 11.11
CA GLY A 16 -13.32 3.74 11.91
C GLY A 16 -12.09 4.59 11.60
N TRP A 17 -11.29 4.24 10.59
CA TRP A 17 -10.12 5.01 10.15
C TRP A 17 -10.43 6.42 9.61
N GLY A 18 -11.66 6.65 9.14
CA GLY A 18 -12.14 7.95 8.69
C GLY A 18 -11.63 8.35 7.30
N SER A 19 -10.67 9.27 7.26
CA SER A 19 -10.12 9.85 6.03
C SER A 19 -8.62 10.12 6.18
N PHE A 20 -7.88 10.06 5.07
CA PHE A 20 -6.48 10.49 4.98
C PHE A 20 -6.25 11.31 3.71
N LYS A 21 -5.18 12.10 3.69
CA LYS A 21 -4.58 12.61 2.46
C LYS A 21 -3.43 11.69 2.07
N ILE A 22 -3.21 11.54 0.77
CA ILE A 22 -2.15 10.69 0.25
C ILE A 22 -1.42 11.41 -0.88
N ALA A 23 -0.09 11.33 -0.85
CA ALA A 23 0.77 11.70 -1.96
C ALA A 23 1.46 10.44 -2.50
N HIS A 24 1.27 10.20 -3.79
CA HIS A 24 1.92 9.11 -4.52
C HIS A 24 3.09 9.69 -5.32
N MET A 25 4.28 9.12 -5.16
CA MET A 25 5.47 9.50 -5.90
C MET A 25 6.14 8.23 -6.44
N SER A 26 6.81 8.34 -7.59
CA SER A 26 7.60 7.26 -8.16
C SER A 26 9.04 7.72 -8.43
N THR A 27 9.98 6.78 -8.41
CA THR A 27 11.33 6.96 -8.93
C THR A 27 11.46 6.35 -10.32
N GLY A 28 12.47 6.77 -11.10
CA GLY A 28 12.70 6.29 -12.47
C GLY A 28 13.07 4.80 -12.57
N ASP A 29 13.43 4.18 -11.45
CA ASP A 29 13.69 2.74 -11.30
C ASP A 29 12.50 1.98 -10.67
N LYS A 30 11.29 2.55 -10.74
CA LYS A 30 10.00 1.91 -10.41
C LYS A 30 9.79 1.64 -8.91
N ILE A 31 10.35 2.48 -8.04
CA ILE A 31 10.04 2.46 -6.61
C ILE A 31 8.88 3.43 -6.34
N GLY A 32 7.84 2.94 -5.67
CA GLY A 32 6.71 3.76 -5.23
C GLY A 32 6.93 4.28 -3.80
N VAL A 33 6.67 5.56 -3.59
CA VAL A 33 6.68 6.21 -2.26
C VAL A 33 5.29 6.75 -1.97
N GLU A 34 4.70 6.26 -0.89
CA GLU A 34 3.41 6.73 -0.37
C GLU A 34 3.57 7.50 0.92
N MET A 35 2.99 8.70 0.96
CA MET A 35 2.92 9.50 2.17
C MET A 35 1.47 9.68 2.58
N PHE A 36 1.13 9.17 3.77
CA PHE A 36 -0.20 9.28 4.35
C PHE A 36 -0.24 10.36 5.43
N GLU A 37 -1.32 11.15 5.41
CA GLU A 37 -1.68 12.04 6.51
C GLU A 37 -3.10 11.67 6.97
N PHE A 38 -3.20 10.95 8.09
CA PHE A 38 -4.49 10.59 8.68
C PHE A 38 -5.11 11.77 9.43
N LYS A 39 -6.45 11.78 9.52
CA LYS A 39 -7.20 12.86 10.18
C LYS A 39 -6.75 13.17 11.61
N ASN A 40 -6.30 12.16 12.36
CA ASN A 40 -5.87 12.29 13.75
C ASN A 40 -4.33 12.28 13.87
N ASN A 41 -3.61 12.65 12.82
CA ASN A 41 -2.16 12.83 12.91
C ASN A 41 -1.85 13.93 13.93
N GLU A 42 -0.95 13.64 14.87
CA GLU A 42 -0.52 14.58 15.88
C GLU A 42 0.92 15.02 15.59
N THR A 43 1.18 16.32 15.65
CA THR A 43 2.54 16.83 15.60
C THR A 43 3.23 16.46 16.91
N PRO A 44 4.32 15.68 16.89
CA PRO A 44 5.06 15.35 18.10
C PRO A 44 5.58 16.62 18.77
N LYS A 45 5.51 16.68 20.10
CA LYS A 45 6.07 17.79 20.88
C LYS A 45 7.59 17.83 20.80
N ASP A 46 8.22 16.65 20.76
CA ASP A 46 9.66 16.45 20.66
C ASP A 46 9.97 15.52 19.45
N PHE A 47 11.16 15.67 18.84
CA PHE A 47 11.56 14.87 17.68
C PHE A 47 12.00 13.45 18.08
N GLU A 48 11.02 12.59 18.34
CA GLU A 48 11.21 11.18 18.70
C GLU A 48 11.27 10.31 17.44
N TYR A 49 12.39 10.39 16.71
CA TYR A 49 12.58 9.73 15.40
C TYR A 49 12.35 8.20 15.38
N TRP A 50 12.40 7.54 16.54
CA TRP A 50 12.06 6.12 16.69
C TRP A 50 10.56 5.83 16.78
N LYS A 51 9.73 6.86 17.01
CA LYS A 51 8.26 6.78 17.00
C LYS A 51 7.68 7.09 15.61
N THR A 52 8.41 7.87 14.81
CA THR A 52 8.06 8.21 13.43
C THR A 52 8.84 7.33 12.47
N SER A 53 8.41 6.08 12.30
CA SER A 53 8.95 5.20 11.24
C SER A 53 8.29 5.54 9.88
N THR A 54 8.90 5.12 8.77
CA THR A 54 8.20 4.96 7.48
C THR A 54 6.93 4.15 7.73
N PHE A 55 5.76 4.71 7.40
CA PHE A 55 4.48 4.04 7.62
C PHE A 55 4.39 2.78 6.75
N HIS A 56 4.59 2.94 5.44
CA HIS A 56 4.87 1.86 4.50
C HIS A 56 5.51 2.38 3.20
N PHE A 57 6.09 1.49 2.40
CA PHE A 57 6.58 1.77 1.04
C PHE A 57 5.93 0.80 0.04
N CYS A 58 6.15 0.99 -1.26
CA CYS A 58 5.65 0.06 -2.25
C CYS A 58 6.74 -0.48 -3.17
N VAL A 59 6.63 -1.77 -3.51
CA VAL A 59 7.42 -2.43 -4.54
C VAL A 59 6.54 -2.91 -5.70
N GLN A 60 7.12 -2.98 -6.89
CA GLN A 60 6.45 -3.50 -8.08
C GLN A 60 6.98 -4.89 -8.43
N ASP A 61 6.07 -5.85 -8.59
CA ASP A 61 6.39 -7.18 -9.11
C ASP A 61 5.20 -7.71 -9.93
N PRO A 62 5.37 -8.00 -11.24
CA PRO A 62 4.28 -8.52 -12.07
C PRO A 62 3.74 -9.89 -11.59
N ASP A 63 4.54 -10.68 -10.86
CA ASP A 63 4.12 -11.93 -10.21
C ASP A 63 3.80 -11.66 -8.73
N ILE A 64 2.70 -10.96 -8.49
CA ILE A 64 2.27 -10.60 -7.15
C ILE A 64 1.96 -11.83 -6.30
N GLU A 65 1.36 -12.87 -6.88
CA GLU A 65 1.09 -14.13 -6.19
C GLU A 65 2.38 -14.79 -5.70
N GLY A 66 3.41 -14.87 -6.55
CA GLY A 66 4.72 -15.41 -6.20
C GLY A 66 5.44 -14.60 -5.14
N LEU A 67 5.46 -13.26 -5.27
CA LEU A 67 6.14 -12.40 -4.30
C LEU A 67 5.45 -12.44 -2.93
N VAL A 68 4.11 -12.39 -2.88
CA VAL A 68 3.37 -12.50 -1.61
C VAL A 68 3.61 -13.85 -0.94
N ALA A 69 3.57 -14.95 -1.70
CA ALA A 69 3.85 -16.28 -1.17
C ALA A 69 5.26 -16.35 -0.56
N LYS A 70 6.26 -15.79 -1.26
CA LYS A 70 7.64 -15.71 -0.78
C LYS A 70 7.76 -14.89 0.52
N ILE A 71 7.07 -13.76 0.62
CA ILE A 71 7.09 -12.95 1.85
C ILE A 71 6.54 -13.74 3.04
N VAL A 72 5.42 -14.46 2.84
CA VAL A 72 4.82 -15.31 3.89
C VAL A 72 5.75 -16.46 4.27
N GLU A 73 6.36 -17.13 3.29
CA GLU A 73 7.34 -18.21 3.52
C GLU A 73 8.51 -17.74 4.40
N HIS A 74 8.92 -16.48 4.26
CA HIS A 74 10.02 -15.88 5.01
C HIS A 74 9.60 -15.16 6.32
N GLY A 75 8.39 -15.44 6.84
CA GLY A 75 7.94 -14.96 8.14
C GLY A 75 7.20 -13.62 8.13
N GLY A 76 6.93 -13.08 6.95
CA GLY A 76 6.01 -11.96 6.77
C GLY A 76 4.54 -12.38 6.85
N LYS A 77 3.64 -11.42 6.66
CA LYS A 77 2.19 -11.65 6.67
C LYS A 77 1.56 -11.04 5.44
N GLN A 78 0.65 -11.79 4.81
CA GLN A 78 -0.30 -11.24 3.87
C GLN A 78 -1.42 -10.56 4.67
N ARG A 79 -1.48 -9.22 4.63
CA ARG A 79 -2.40 -8.44 5.47
C ARG A 79 -3.81 -8.32 4.88
N MET A 80 -3.95 -8.58 3.58
CA MET A 80 -5.22 -8.61 2.87
C MET A 80 -5.18 -9.62 1.70
N PRO A 81 -6.32 -10.07 1.16
CA PRO A 81 -6.33 -10.79 -0.11
C PRO A 81 -5.71 -9.96 -1.23
N ILE A 82 -5.12 -10.60 -2.23
CA ILE A 82 -4.70 -9.91 -3.45
C ILE A 82 -5.97 -9.37 -4.13
N ARG A 83 -6.03 -8.07 -4.38
CA ARG A 83 -7.21 -7.40 -4.95
C ARG A 83 -6.91 -6.80 -6.31
N GLU A 84 -7.89 -6.85 -7.20
CA GLU A 84 -7.88 -6.12 -8.46
C GLU A 84 -8.25 -4.65 -8.23
N TYR A 85 -7.51 -3.76 -8.88
CA TYR A 85 -7.68 -2.32 -8.75
C TYR A 85 -8.80 -1.78 -9.65
N TYR A 86 -8.90 -2.31 -10.87
CA TYR A 86 -9.91 -1.98 -11.87
C TYR A 86 -10.51 -3.29 -12.42
N PRO A 87 -11.39 -3.97 -11.65
CA PRO A 87 -11.90 -5.28 -12.03
C PRO A 87 -12.56 -5.27 -13.40
N GLY A 88 -12.11 -6.16 -14.28
CA GLY A 88 -12.62 -6.29 -15.65
C GLY A 88 -12.12 -5.24 -16.66
N GLU A 89 -11.34 -4.24 -16.24
CA GLU A 89 -10.82 -3.19 -17.13
C GLU A 89 -9.29 -3.28 -17.30
N LYS A 90 -8.55 -3.51 -16.22
CA LYS A 90 -7.08 -3.56 -16.24
C LYS A 90 -6.56 -4.73 -15.40
N PRO A 91 -5.43 -5.37 -15.77
CA PRO A 91 -4.85 -6.50 -15.03
C PRO A 91 -4.10 -6.05 -13.76
N TYR A 92 -4.51 -4.93 -13.17
CA TYR A 92 -3.81 -4.28 -12.08
C TYR A 92 -4.25 -4.90 -10.75
N LYS A 93 -3.29 -5.45 -10.02
CA LYS A 93 -3.48 -6.09 -8.73
C LYS A 93 -2.59 -5.46 -7.68
N MET A 94 -3.01 -5.58 -6.43
CA MET A 94 -2.25 -5.10 -5.28
C MET A 94 -2.45 -5.97 -4.04
N CYS A 95 -1.49 -5.90 -3.12
CA CYS A 95 -1.58 -6.54 -1.81
C CYS A 95 -0.78 -5.74 -0.77
N TYR A 96 -1.40 -5.47 0.37
CA TYR A 96 -0.66 -5.12 1.58
C TYR A 96 -0.04 -6.35 2.22
N VAL A 97 1.22 -6.22 2.58
CA VAL A 97 2.01 -7.24 3.26
C VAL A 97 2.76 -6.61 4.44
N GLU A 98 3.25 -7.45 5.33
CA GLU A 98 4.10 -7.04 6.44
C GLU A 98 5.35 -7.93 6.47
N ASP A 99 6.50 -7.33 6.71
CA ASP A 99 7.75 -8.06 6.91
C ASP A 99 7.85 -8.68 8.33
N PRO A 100 8.83 -9.57 8.59
CA PRO A 100 9.01 -10.18 9.90
C PRO A 100 9.28 -9.21 11.06
N PHE A 101 9.61 -7.95 10.76
CA PHE A 101 9.97 -6.92 11.73
C PHE A 101 8.81 -5.94 11.99
N GLY A 102 7.66 -6.15 11.36
CA GLY A 102 6.46 -5.35 11.55
C GLY A 102 6.34 -4.15 10.62
N LEU A 103 7.21 -4.02 9.60
CA LEU A 103 7.07 -3.00 8.57
C LEU A 103 6.02 -3.43 7.55
N ILE A 104 5.00 -2.60 7.38
CA ILE A 104 3.97 -2.79 6.36
C ILE A 104 4.50 -2.22 5.04
N PHE A 105 4.21 -2.89 3.93
CA PHE A 105 4.50 -2.40 2.58
C PHE A 105 3.50 -2.98 1.57
N GLU A 106 3.45 -2.39 0.38
CA GLU A 106 2.57 -2.80 -0.70
C GLU A 106 3.34 -3.49 -1.82
N VAL A 107 2.65 -4.39 -2.53
CA VAL A 107 3.10 -4.98 -3.79
C VAL A 107 2.08 -4.64 -4.87
N TYR A 108 2.52 -4.05 -5.99
CA TYR A 108 1.69 -3.88 -7.19
C TYR A 108 2.17 -4.74 -8.35
N SER A 109 1.21 -5.28 -9.13
CA SER A 109 1.50 -6.01 -10.38
C SER A 109 1.79 -5.11 -11.59
N HIS A 110 1.70 -3.78 -11.43
CA HIS A 110 1.74 -2.81 -12.51
C HIS A 110 2.63 -1.62 -12.15
N SER A 111 2.95 -0.79 -13.15
CA SER A 111 3.69 0.45 -12.89
C SER A 111 2.94 1.29 -11.87
N TYR A 112 3.65 1.70 -10.83
CA TYR A 112 3.12 2.57 -9.79
C TYR A 112 2.61 3.92 -10.35
N GLU A 113 3.16 4.35 -11.49
CA GLU A 113 2.71 5.56 -12.20
C GLU A 113 1.27 5.45 -12.74
N LEU A 114 0.74 4.23 -12.86
CA LEU A 114 -0.60 3.94 -13.38
C LEU A 114 -1.62 3.74 -12.25
N THR A 115 -1.18 3.92 -11.00
CA THR A 115 -2.02 3.86 -9.80
C THR A 115 -2.81 5.17 -9.68
N TYR A 116 -4.14 5.08 -9.58
CA TYR A 116 -5.07 6.23 -9.51
C TYR A 116 -5.05 7.22 -10.69
N SER A 117 -4.36 6.90 -11.79
CA SER A 117 -4.44 7.73 -12.99
C SER A 117 -5.76 7.46 -13.73
N GLN A 118 -6.51 8.54 -14.03
CA GLN A 118 -7.65 8.45 -14.96
C GLN A 118 -7.18 8.17 -16.41
N GLY A 119 -5.92 8.48 -16.71
CA GLY A 119 -5.29 8.21 -18.00
C GLY A 119 -4.35 7.01 -17.91
N ALA A 120 -4.83 5.85 -18.36
CA ALA A 120 -3.97 4.93 -19.09
C ALA A 120 -4.50 4.96 -20.52
N TYR A 121 -3.69 5.47 -21.44
CA TYR A 121 -4.00 5.51 -22.87
C TYR A 121 -4.04 4.11 -23.46
#